data_AF-A0A9E2M533-F1
#
_entry.id   AF-A0A9E2M533-F1
#
_cell.length_a   1.000
_cell.length_b   1.000
_cell.length_c   1.000
_cell.angle_alpha   90.00
_cell.angle_beta   90.00
_cell.angle_gamma   90.00
#
_symmetry.space_group_name_H-M   'P 1'
#
loop_
_entity.id
_entity.type
_entity.pdbx_description
1 polymer ?
#
loop_
_entity_poly.entity_id
_entity_poly.type
_entity_poly.pdbx_seq_one_letter_code
_entity_poly.pdbx_strand_id
1 'polypeptide(L)'
;MSRTFHRLFVEHPREVDESYLHHMAASSRFGFRLLKLASCAFLHALVPGLHKATVSKAVCGMAEEMDGRAREARECRMRDAGVWDPGL
;
A
#
# COMPACT_ATOMS: atom_id res chain seq x y z
N MET A 1 -2.67 -21.73 -19.05
CA MET A 1 -2.17 -21.01 -17.86
C MET A 1 -3.07 -21.34 -16.67
N SER A 2 -2.51 -21.60 -15.49
CA SER A 2 -3.29 -21.91 -14.28
C SER A 2 -4.22 -20.74 -13.93
N ARG A 3 -5.52 -21.00 -13.74
CA ARG A 3 -6.53 -19.98 -13.35
C ARG A 3 -6.06 -19.10 -12.19
N THR A 4 -5.35 -19.71 -11.23
CA THR A 4 -4.80 -19.03 -10.05
C THR A 4 -3.78 -17.95 -10.42
N PHE A 5 -2.94 -18.18 -11.43
CA PHE A 5 -1.94 -17.22 -11.88
C PHE A 5 -2.59 -16.00 -12.53
N HIS A 6 -3.61 -16.21 -13.36
CA HIS A 6 -4.34 -15.09 -13.98
C HIS A 6 -5.03 -14.22 -12.92
N ARG A 7 -5.66 -14.83 -11.93
CA ARG A 7 -6.32 -14.10 -10.85
C ARG A 7 -5.35 -13.27 -10.00
N LEU A 8 -4.24 -13.88 -9.56
CA LEU A 8 -3.28 -13.22 -8.66
C LEU A 8 -2.45 -12.13 -9.34
N PHE A 9 -2.07 -12.32 -10.60
CA PHE A 9 -1.11 -11.46 -11.29
C PHE A 9 -1.74 -10.56 -12.37
N VAL A 10 -2.99 -10.81 -12.77
CA VAL A 10 -3.69 -10.02 -13.80
C VAL A 10 -4.96 -9.35 -13.27
N GLU A 11 -5.81 -10.05 -12.52
CA GLU A 11 -7.04 -9.44 -11.96
C GLU A 11 -6.74 -8.50 -10.78
N HIS A 12 -5.86 -8.90 -9.86
CA HIS A 12 -5.58 -8.09 -8.67
C HIS A 12 -4.98 -6.70 -8.97
N PRO A 13 -4.02 -6.52 -9.90
CA PRO A 13 -3.53 -5.18 -10.26
C PRO A 13 -4.59 -4.32 -10.97
N ARG A 14 -5.55 -4.95 -11.67
CA ARG A 14 -6.66 -4.26 -12.34
C ARG A 14 -7.67 -3.66 -11.38
N GLU A 15 -7.77 -4.16 -10.14
CA GLU A 15 -8.63 -3.59 -9.09
C GLU A 15 -8.21 -2.17 -8.65
N VAL A 16 -7.04 -1.71 -9.12
CA VAL A 16 -6.45 -0.39 -8.86
C VAL A 16 -6.06 0.34 -10.15
N ASP A 17 -6.43 -0.18 -11.33
CA ASP A 17 -6.03 0.33 -12.65
C ASP A 17 -4.50 0.51 -12.82
N GLU A 18 -3.70 -0.32 -12.13
CA GLU A 18 -2.24 -0.28 -12.19
C GLU A 18 -1.69 -1.45 -13.02
N SER A 19 -0.64 -1.22 -13.81
CA SER A 19 0.14 -2.33 -14.38
C SER A 19 0.80 -3.15 -13.27
N TYR A 20 0.99 -4.46 -13.47
CA TYR A 20 1.59 -5.34 -12.45
C TYR A 20 2.94 -4.82 -11.92
N LEU A 21 3.79 -4.27 -12.80
CA LEU A 21 5.07 -3.69 -12.40
C LEU A 21 4.91 -2.44 -11.54
N HIS A 22 3.90 -1.61 -11.83
CA HIS A 22 3.60 -0.44 -11.03
C HIS A 22 3.10 -0.84 -9.64
N HIS A 23 2.17 -1.80 -9.58
CA HIS A 23 1.67 -2.36 -8.33
C HIS A 23 2.79 -3.01 -7.50
N MET A 24 3.63 -3.84 -8.13
CA MET A 24 4.78 -4.46 -7.51
C MET A 24 5.75 -3.42 -6.94
N ALA A 25 6.07 -2.37 -7.70
CA ALA A 25 6.94 -1.30 -7.25
C ALA A 25 6.35 -0.52 -6.06
N ALA A 26 5.05 -0.21 -6.12
CA ALA A 26 4.32 0.44 -5.03
C ALA A 26 4.36 -0.42 -3.75
N SER A 27 3.96 -1.69 -3.82
CA SER A 27 3.99 -2.61 -2.67
C SER A 27 5.41 -2.82 -2.13
N SER A 28 6.40 -2.95 -3.02
CA SER A 28 7.81 -3.10 -2.63
C SER A 28 8.32 -1.88 -1.87
N ARG A 29 7.91 -0.66 -2.26
CA ARG A 29 8.26 0.59 -1.56
C ARG A 29 7.76 0.59 -0.12
N PHE A 30 6.52 0.16 0.13
CA PHE A 30 6.00 0.02 1.50
C PHE A 30 6.78 -1.05 2.29
N GLY A 31 7.07 -2.19 1.66
CA GLY A 31 7.86 -3.26 2.28
C GLY A 31 9.25 -2.79 2.74
N PHE A 32 10.00 -2.10 1.88
CA PHE A 32 11.32 -1.57 2.24
C PHE A 32 11.25 -0.49 3.33
N ARG A 33 10.21 0.36 3.33
CA ARG A 33 9.98 1.32 4.42
C ARG A 33 9.74 0.60 5.74
N LEU A 34 8.87 -0.40 5.77
CA LEU A 34 8.59 -1.19 6.97
C LEU A 34 9.85 -1.90 7.50
N LEU A 35 10.65 -2.51 6.63
CA LEU A 35 11.94 -3.12 7.02
C LEU A 35 12.88 -2.09 7.67
N LYS A 36 13.00 -0.90 7.09
CA LYS A 36 13.80 0.18 7.67
C LYS A 36 13.26 0.63 9.04
N LEU A 37 11.94 0.76 9.18
CA LEU A 37 11.31 1.15 10.44
C LEU A 37 11.48 0.08 11.52
N ALA A 38 11.42 -1.20 11.15
CA ALA A 38 11.73 -2.30 12.06
C ALA A 38 13.17 -2.19 12.58
N SER A 39 14.15 -1.95 11.70
CA SER A 39 15.53 -1.69 12.12
C SER A 39 15.65 -0.50 13.07
N CYS A 40 14.97 0.61 12.78
CA CYS A 40 14.92 1.77 13.67
C CYS A 40 14.30 1.44 15.05
N ALA A 41 13.24 0.62 15.08
CA ALA A 41 12.61 0.19 16.32
C ALA A 41 13.56 -0.67 17.18
N PHE A 42 14.28 -1.60 16.55
CA PHE A 42 15.29 -2.40 17.26
C PHE A 42 16.45 -1.55 17.78
N LEU A 43 16.95 -0.61 16.97
CA LEU A 43 17.98 0.32 17.43
C LEU A 43 17.50 1.19 18.60
N HIS A 44 16.23 1.61 18.59
CA HIS A 44 15.63 2.32 19.72
C HIS A 44 15.53 1.43 20.97
N ALA A 45 15.18 0.15 20.80
CA ALA A 45 15.13 -0.80 21.92
C ALA A 45 16.51 -1.03 22.55
N LEU A 46 17.57 -1.05 21.73
CA LEU A 46 18.96 -1.15 22.20
C LEU A 46 19.46 0.17 22.82
N VAL A 47 19.10 1.30 22.21
CA VAL A 47 19.51 2.64 22.63
C VAL A 47 18.27 3.54 22.68
N PRO A 48 17.59 3.65 23.84
CA PRO A 48 16.34 4.41 24.01
C PRO A 48 16.42 5.91 23.62
N GLY A 49 17.62 6.43 23.38
CA GLY A 49 17.86 7.77 22.86
C GLY A 49 17.68 7.94 21.34
N LEU A 50 17.83 6.87 20.56
CA LEU A 50 17.84 6.91 19.09
C LEU A 50 16.44 6.65 18.53
N HIS A 51 16.02 7.30 17.44
CA HIS A 51 14.73 7.04 16.75
C HIS A 51 13.43 7.22 17.57
N LYS A 52 13.42 8.02 18.64
CA LYS A 52 12.28 8.21 19.58
C LYS A 52 10.89 8.39 18.95
N ALA A 53 10.79 9.06 17.80
CA ALA A 53 9.52 9.28 17.09
C ALA A 53 9.58 8.89 15.61
N THR A 54 10.65 8.23 15.16
CA THR A 54 10.86 7.92 13.74
C THR A 54 9.84 6.90 13.26
N VAL A 55 9.60 5.86 14.05
CA VAL A 55 8.69 4.77 13.69
C VAL A 55 7.24 5.24 13.71
N SER A 56 6.80 5.88 14.79
CA SER A 56 5.42 6.34 14.93
C SER A 56 5.02 7.33 13.82
N LYS A 57 5.83 8.38 13.59
CA LYS A 57 5.55 9.36 12.54
C LYS A 57 5.49 8.72 11.15
N ALA A 58 6.42 7.82 10.85
CA ALA A 58 6.46 7.16 9.54
C ALA A 58 5.28 6.19 9.35
N VAL A 59 4.88 5.44 10.38
CA VAL A 59 3.71 4.56 10.30
C VAL A 59 2.42 5.36 10.09
N CYS A 60 2.22 6.47 10.81
CA CYS A 60 1.06 7.35 10.59
C CYS A 60 1.00 7.86 9.13
N GLY A 61 2.11 8.38 8.61
CA GLY A 61 2.14 8.87 7.23
C GLY A 61 1.94 7.75 6.19
N MET A 62 2.45 6.55 6.44
CA MET A 62 2.17 5.40 5.56
C MET A 62 0.72 4.95 5.64
N ALA A 63 0.09 5.01 6.82
CA ALA A 63 -1.31 4.66 6.96
C ALA A 63 -2.21 5.61 6.16
N GLU A 64 -1.92 6.92 6.19
CA GLU A 64 -2.59 7.92 5.35
C GLU A 64 -2.38 7.64 3.85
N GLU A 65 -1.16 7.32 3.43
CA GLU A 65 -0.84 6.96 2.04
C GLU A 65 -1.60 5.70 1.58
N MET A 66 -1.72 4.69 2.46
CA MET A 66 -2.47 3.46 2.20
C MET A 66 -3.98 3.69 2.13
N ASP A 67 -4.53 4.57 2.98
CA ASP A 67 -5.95 4.92 2.96
C ASP A 67 -6.34 5.62 1.65
N GLY A 68 -5.53 6.56 1.18
CA GLY A 68 -5.72 7.21 -0.12
C GLY A 68 -5.80 6.20 -1.27
N ARG A 69 -4.85 5.26 -1.33
CA ARG A 69 -4.85 4.17 -2.33
C ARG A 69 -6.05 3.24 -2.19
N ALA A 70 -6.49 2.95 -0.96
CA ALA A 70 -7.67 2.13 -0.73
C ALA A 70 -8.96 2.81 -1.22
N ARG A 71 -9.04 4.14 -1.09
CA ARG A 71 -10.14 4.96 -1.63
C ARG A 71 -10.17 4.94 -3.15
N GLU A 72 -9.03 5.15 -3.80
CA GLU A 72 -8.90 5.07 -5.27
C GLU A 72 -9.32 3.69 -5.79
N ALA A 73 -8.88 2.61 -5.14
CA ALA A 73 -9.28 1.25 -5.47
C ALA A 73 -10.81 1.05 -5.35
N ARG A 74 -11.42 1.62 -4.30
CA ARG A 74 -12.87 1.57 -4.10
C ARG A 74 -13.61 2.34 -5.18
N GLU A 75 -13.13 3.53 -5.55
CA GLU A 75 -13.71 4.34 -6.62
C GLU A 75 -13.63 3.62 -7.97
N CYS A 76 -12.50 2.99 -8.30
CA CYS A 76 -12.35 2.18 -9.51
C CYS A 76 -13.37 1.02 -9.53
N ARG A 77 -13.49 0.26 -8.42
CA ARG A 77 -14.50 -0.81 -8.32
C ARG A 77 -15.93 -0.30 -8.48
N MET A 78 -16.24 0.88 -7.95
CA MET A 78 -17.57 1.50 -8.11
C MET A 78 -17.84 1.88 -9.55
N ARG A 79 -16.84 2.41 -10.25
CA ARG A 79 -16.92 2.75 -11.69
C ARG A 79 -17.16 1.50 -12.53
N ASP A 80 -16.40 0.43 -12.28
CA ASP A 80 -16.54 -0.84 -13.00
C ASP A 80 -17.90 -1.52 -12.74
N ALA A 81 -18.44 -1.37 -11.53
CA ALA A 81 -19.76 -1.89 -11.18
C ALA A 81 -20.94 -1.07 -11.74
N GLY A 82 -20.67 0.08 -12.39
CA GLY A 82 -21.71 1.00 -12.87
C GLY A 82 -22.52 1.70 -11.77
N VAL A 83 -22.03 1.67 -10.52
CA VAL A 83 -22.68 2.27 -9.34
C VAL A 83 -22.06 3.63 -8.99
N TRP A 84 -21.09 4.09 -9.79
CA TRP A 84 -20.42 5.37 -9.56
C TRP A 84 -21.27 6.54 -10.01
N ASP A 85 -21.66 7.38 -9.05
CA ASP A 85 -22.33 8.65 -9.27
C ASP A 85 -21.31 9.79 -9.01
N PRO A 86 -20.93 10.60 -10.02
CA PRO A 86 -20.07 11.75 -9.83
C PRO A 86 -20.69 12.86 -8.99
N GLY A 87 -22.00 12.80 -8.69
CA GLY A 87 -22.72 13.82 -7.95
C GLY A 87 -22.73 15.16 -8.67
N LEU A 88 -23.11 15.16 -9.96
CA LEU A 88 -23.42 16.39 -10.72
C LEU A 88 -24.75 17.01 -10.25
#